data_AF-A0A1W1DRG6-F1
#
_entry.id   AF-A0A1W1DRG6-F1
#
_cell.length_a   1.000
_cell.length_b   1.000
_cell.length_c   1.000
_cell.angle_alpha   90.00
_cell.angle_beta   90.00
_cell.angle_gamma   90.00
#
_symmetry.space_group_name_H-M   'P 1'
#
loop_
_entity.id
_entity.type
_entity.pdbx_description
1 polymer ?
#
loop_
_entity_poly.entity_id
_entity_poly.type
_entity_poly.pdbx_seq_one_letter_code
_entity_poly.pdbx_strand_id
1 'polypeptide(L)'
;MQLAAWREHRAQSNNKPRKWVLADEPLIAYALGKEKLSNKAQNSFNDFLAQHTNIQNIKISINKNKPPTKTEKAQKVVLQKLIQEKANQYNLAIEVIASSKSLLKYIRGNRSVMFCQGWRYHLLQEELENAK
;
A
#
# COMPACT_ATOMS: atom_id res chain seq x y z
N MET A 1 -8.37 4.33 -13.40
CA MET A 1 -9.05 3.47 -12.39
C MET A 1 -10.10 2.56 -13.01
N GLN A 2 -10.98 3.11 -13.85
CA GLN A 2 -11.99 2.41 -14.62
C GLN A 2 -11.51 1.09 -15.27
N LEU A 3 -10.38 1.10 -15.99
CA LEU A 3 -9.88 -0.10 -16.66
C LEU A 3 -9.45 -1.21 -15.68
N ALA A 4 -8.90 -0.84 -14.53
CA ALA A 4 -8.55 -1.80 -13.48
C ALA A 4 -9.80 -2.40 -12.82
N ALA A 5 -10.86 -1.59 -12.63
CA ALA A 5 -12.15 -2.06 -12.12
C ALA A 5 -12.83 -3.03 -13.09
N TRP A 6 -12.82 -2.71 -14.40
CA TRP A 6 -13.29 -3.63 -15.44
C TRP A 6 -12.52 -4.95 -15.43
N ARG A 7 -11.20 -4.90 -15.29
CA ARG A 7 -10.35 -6.10 -15.22
C ARG A 7 -10.72 -6.98 -14.01
N GLU A 8 -10.92 -6.36 -12.84
CA GLU A 8 -11.34 -7.05 -11.62
C GLU A 8 -12.73 -7.70 -11.80
N HIS A 9 -13.72 -6.93 -12.27
CA HIS A 9 -15.07 -7.43 -12.52
C HIS A 9 -15.04 -8.65 -13.45
N ARG A 10 -14.36 -8.53 -14.59
CA ARG A 10 -14.27 -9.61 -15.57
C ARG A 10 -13.51 -10.84 -15.04
N ALA A 11 -12.48 -10.63 -14.22
CA ALA A 11 -11.76 -11.71 -13.56
C ALA A 11 -12.67 -12.51 -12.63
N GLN A 12 -13.47 -11.82 -11.81
CA GLN A 12 -14.45 -12.43 -10.91
C GLN A 12 -15.56 -13.15 -11.68
N SER A 13 -16.22 -12.48 -12.63
CA SER A 13 -17.34 -13.07 -13.39
C SER A 13 -16.93 -14.30 -14.19
N ASN A 14 -15.67 -14.38 -14.64
CA ASN A 14 -15.18 -15.53 -15.39
C ASN A 14 -14.40 -16.54 -14.53
N ASN A 15 -14.28 -16.30 -13.22
CA ASN A 15 -13.46 -17.08 -12.29
C ASN A 15 -12.03 -17.32 -12.81
N LYS A 16 -11.35 -16.25 -13.20
CA LYS A 16 -9.98 -16.28 -13.76
C LYS A 16 -9.07 -15.27 -13.06
N PRO A 17 -7.76 -15.54 -12.98
CA PRO A 17 -6.79 -14.55 -12.53
C PRO A 17 -6.84 -13.26 -13.38
N ARG A 18 -6.75 -12.09 -12.73
CA ARG A 18 -6.74 -10.78 -13.41
C ARG A 18 -5.75 -10.64 -14.54
N LYS A 19 -4.54 -11.19 -14.34
CA LYS A 19 -3.45 -11.12 -15.32
C LYS A 19 -3.81 -11.82 -16.63
N TRP A 20 -4.72 -12.80 -16.59
CA TRP A 20 -5.22 -13.51 -17.77
C TRP A 20 -6.32 -12.72 -18.51
N VAL A 21 -6.99 -11.78 -17.83
CA VAL A 21 -7.96 -10.87 -18.47
C VAL A 21 -7.25 -9.76 -19.23
N LEU A 22 -6.29 -9.11 -18.56
CA LEU A 22 -5.42 -8.08 -19.12
C LEU A 22 -4.14 -8.02 -18.28
N ALA A 23 -3.00 -8.25 -18.92
CA ALA A 23 -1.69 -8.16 -18.25
C ALA A 23 -1.41 -6.74 -17.73
N ASP A 24 -0.45 -6.60 -16.81
CA ASP A 24 -0.16 -5.32 -16.18
C ASP A 24 0.49 -4.34 -17.16
N GLU A 25 1.36 -4.82 -18.05
CA GLU A 25 2.02 -4.02 -19.08
C GLU A 25 1.03 -3.29 -20.01
N PRO A 26 0.08 -3.96 -20.70
CA PRO A 26 -0.89 -3.27 -21.56
C PRO A 26 -1.91 -2.44 -20.75
N LEU A 27 -2.21 -2.82 -19.51
CA LEU A 27 -3.03 -2.00 -18.60
C LEU A 27 -2.37 -0.64 -18.33
N ILE A 28 -1.07 -0.65 -18.02
CA ILE A 28 -0.28 0.56 -17.77
C ILE A 28 -0.09 1.35 -19.07
N ALA A 29 0.23 0.67 -20.18
CA ALA A 29 0.40 1.32 -21.48
C ALA A 29 -0.88 2.04 -21.93
N TYR A 30 -2.05 1.42 -21.75
CA TYR A 30 -3.33 2.08 -21.98
C TYR A 30 -3.56 3.29 -21.07
N ALA A 31 -3.27 3.16 -19.78
CA ALA A 31 -3.44 4.26 -18.82
C ALA A 31 -2.51 5.46 -19.12
N LEU A 32 -1.36 5.20 -19.75
CA LEU A 32 -0.42 6.23 -20.23
C LEU A 32 -0.74 6.73 -21.65
N GLY A 33 -1.79 6.22 -22.30
CA GLY A 33 -2.15 6.56 -23.68
C GLY A 33 -1.18 6.04 -24.74
N LYS A 34 -0.30 5.09 -24.39
CA LYS A 34 0.73 4.54 -25.28
C LYS A 34 0.19 3.44 -26.18
N GLU A 35 -0.79 2.68 -25.71
CA GLU A 35 -1.40 1.57 -26.44
C GLU A 35 -2.92 1.61 -26.33
N LYS A 36 -3.59 1.07 -27.36
CA LYS A 36 -5.05 0.88 -27.35
C LYS A 36 -5.37 -0.56 -27.01
N LEU A 37 -6.53 -0.79 -26.40
CA LEU A 37 -7.07 -2.12 -26.25
C LEU A 37 -7.44 -2.70 -27.62
N SER A 38 -7.50 -4.02 -27.72
CA SER A 38 -8.13 -4.67 -28.88
C SER A 38 -9.60 -4.27 -28.97
N ASN A 39 -10.18 -4.26 -30.18
CA ASN A 39 -11.59 -3.87 -30.39
C ASN A 39 -12.55 -4.65 -29.47
N LYS A 40 -12.33 -5.96 -29.31
CA LYS A 40 -13.14 -6.81 -28.41
C LYS A 40 -13.02 -6.38 -26.94
N ALA A 41 -11.82 -6.04 -26.48
CA ALA A 41 -11.59 -5.60 -25.12
C ALA A 41 -12.15 -4.19 -24.88
N GLN A 42 -11.99 -3.28 -25.85
CA GLN A 42 -12.53 -1.93 -25.81
C GLN A 42 -14.06 -1.93 -25.74
N ASN A 43 -14.73 -2.74 -26.55
CA ASN A 43 -16.20 -2.84 -26.54
C ASN A 43 -16.70 -3.33 -25.17
N SER A 44 -16.13 -4.44 -24.67
CA SER A 44 -16.49 -4.96 -23.35
C SER A 44 -16.19 -3.97 -22.21
N PHE A 45 -15.15 -3.13 -22.37
CA PHE A 45 -14.84 -2.09 -21.40
C PHE A 45 -15.87 -0.95 -21.44
N ASN A 46 -16.29 -0.52 -22.63
CA ASN A 46 -17.32 0.49 -22.79
C ASN A 46 -18.68 0.01 -22.23
N ASP A 47 -19.06 -1.24 -22.49
CA ASP A 47 -20.28 -1.85 -21.96
C ASP A 47 -20.28 -1.83 -20.42
N PHE A 48 -19.14 -2.16 -19.81
CA PHE A 48 -18.98 -2.10 -18.37
C PHE A 48 -19.14 -0.68 -17.82
N LEU A 49 -18.61 0.34 -18.50
CA LEU A 49 -18.75 1.73 -18.09
C LEU A 49 -20.19 2.24 -18.21
N ALA A 50 -20.94 1.79 -19.21
CA ALA A 50 -22.35 2.11 -19.36
C ALA A 50 -23.18 1.51 -18.21
N GLN A 51 -22.83 0.30 -17.76
CA GLN A 51 -23.50 -0.39 -16.65
C GLN A 51 -23.09 0.12 -15.26
N HIS A 52 -21.90 0.73 -15.14
CA HIS A 52 -21.32 1.16 -13.85
C HIS A 52 -20.95 2.64 -13.86
N THR A 53 -21.95 3.51 -14.04
CA THR A 53 -21.77 4.96 -14.13
C THR A 53 -21.16 5.59 -12.87
N ASN A 54 -21.41 5.00 -11.70
CA ASN A 54 -20.81 5.39 -10.42
C ASN A 54 -19.27 5.34 -10.42
N ILE A 55 -18.66 4.41 -11.19
CA ILE A 55 -17.19 4.27 -11.28
C ILE A 55 -16.57 5.45 -12.02
N GLN A 56 -17.33 6.11 -12.91
CA GLN A 56 -16.84 7.24 -13.70
C GLN A 56 -16.54 8.47 -12.84
N ASN A 57 -17.21 8.60 -11.69
CA ASN A 57 -17.11 9.77 -10.82
C ASN A 57 -16.17 9.56 -9.62
N ILE A 58 -15.49 8.42 -9.52
CA ILE A 58 -14.58 8.15 -8.41
C ILE A 58 -13.32 9.02 -8.54
N LYS A 59 -13.20 10.02 -7.66
CA LYS A 59 -11.97 10.79 -7.46
C LYS A 59 -11.21 10.22 -6.27
N ILE A 60 -10.02 9.68 -6.50
CA ILE A 60 -9.12 9.23 -5.43
C ILE A 60 -7.98 10.24 -5.28
N SER A 61 -7.82 10.74 -4.07
CA SER A 61 -6.62 11.47 -3.68
C SER A 61 -5.45 10.48 -3.53
N ILE A 62 -4.66 10.35 -4.60
CA ILE A 62 -3.42 9.57 -4.55
C ILE A 62 -2.31 10.38 -3.88
N ASN A 63 -1.96 10.02 -2.64
CA ASN A 63 -0.77 10.57 -2.00
C ASN A 63 0.47 10.07 -2.74
N LYS A 64 1.25 10.99 -3.30
CA LYS A 64 2.53 10.65 -3.93
C LYS A 64 3.43 9.99 -2.90
N ASN A 65 3.97 8.82 -3.23
CA ASN A 65 4.96 8.16 -2.38
C ASN A 65 6.20 9.06 -2.30
N LYS A 66 6.56 9.49 -1.08
CA LYS A 66 7.76 10.27 -0.84
C LYS A 66 8.87 9.34 -0.35
N PRO A 67 10.01 9.23 -1.08
CA PRO A 67 11.14 8.46 -0.59
C PRO A 67 11.64 9.02 0.74
N PRO A 68 12.21 8.20 1.62
CA PRO A 68 12.74 8.66 2.90
C PRO A 68 13.87 9.69 2.71
N THR A 69 13.81 10.81 3.43
CA THR A 69 14.91 11.79 3.49
C THR A 69 16.11 11.21 4.23
N LYS A 70 17.29 11.85 4.15
CA LYS A 70 18.48 11.43 4.91
C LYS A 70 18.18 11.43 6.43
N THR A 71 17.51 12.48 6.92
CA THR A 71 17.10 12.60 8.32
C THR A 71 16.14 11.49 8.73
N GLU A 72 15.11 11.20 7.92
CA GLU A 72 14.16 10.12 8.20
C GLU A 72 14.84 8.75 8.24
N LYS A 73 15.83 8.51 7.36
CA LYS A 73 16.62 7.27 7.39
C LYS A 73 17.44 7.15 8.68
N ALA A 74 18.10 8.22 9.11
CA ALA A 74 18.87 8.24 10.35
C ALA A 74 17.97 7.99 11.57
N GLN A 75 16.84 8.71 11.67
CA GLN A 75 15.85 8.52 12.74
C GLN A 75 15.31 7.08 12.76
N LYS A 76 15.08 6.49 11.59
CA LYS A 76 14.64 5.10 11.47
C LYS A 76 15.67 4.12 12.01
N VAL A 77 16.96 4.31 11.72
CA VAL A 77 18.01 3.43 12.24
C VAL A 77 18.07 3.48 13.77
N VAL A 78 17.98 4.68 14.35
CA VAL A 78 17.96 4.86 15.81
C VAL A 78 16.76 4.14 16.42
N LEU A 79 15.54 4.40 15.91
CA LEU A 79 14.32 3.76 16.42
C LEU A 79 14.34 2.23 16.23
N GLN A 80 14.87 1.76 15.10
CA GLN A 80 14.98 0.33 14.82
C GLN A 80 15.91 -0.36 15.83
N LYS A 81 17.03 0.25 16.19
CA LYS A 81 17.98 -0.30 17.17
C LYS A 81 17.33 -0.43 18.55
N LEU A 82 16.62 0.61 19.00
CA LEU A 82 15.93 0.63 20.28
C LEU A 82 14.83 -0.45 20.36
N ILE A 83 14.05 -0.63 19.29
CA ILE A 83 13.05 -1.71 19.23
C ILE A 83 13.73 -3.08 19.16
N GLN A 84 14.86 -3.20 18.47
CA GLN A 84 15.62 -4.46 18.39
C GLN A 84 16.12 -4.91 19.76
N GLU A 85 16.59 -3.98 20.61
CA GLU A 85 17.03 -4.28 21.97
C GLU A 85 15.87 -4.87 22.80
N LYS A 86 14.67 -4.27 22.72
CA LYS A 86 13.46 -4.84 23.33
C LYS A 86 13.06 -6.17 22.72
N ALA A 87 13.13 -6.32 21.41
CA ALA A 87 12.82 -7.58 20.74
C ALA A 87 13.70 -8.72 21.27
N ASN A 88 15.00 -8.46 21.42
CA ASN A 88 15.97 -9.43 21.94
C ASN A 88 15.68 -9.81 23.40
N GLN A 89 15.30 -8.86 24.26
CA GLN A 89 14.94 -9.13 25.66
C GLN A 89 13.78 -10.14 25.79
N TYR A 90 12.83 -10.10 24.85
CA TYR A 90 11.67 -10.97 24.84
C TYR A 90 11.81 -12.15 23.87
N ASN A 91 13.01 -12.36 23.30
CA ASN A 91 13.28 -13.38 22.29
C ASN A 91 12.29 -13.35 21.09
N LEU A 92 11.99 -12.14 20.63
CA LEU A 92 11.11 -11.88 19.49
C LEU A 92 11.91 -11.36 18.29
N ALA A 93 11.46 -11.68 17.09
CA ALA A 93 11.92 -11.00 15.88
C ALA A 93 11.35 -9.57 15.84
N ILE A 94 12.16 -8.60 15.40
CA ILE A 94 11.74 -7.20 15.35
C ILE A 94 10.52 -6.99 14.46
N GLU A 95 10.38 -7.77 13.39
CA GLU A 95 9.26 -7.69 12.44
C GLU A 95 7.91 -8.00 13.09
N VAL A 96 7.90 -8.77 14.19
CA VAL A 96 6.70 -9.07 14.98
C VAL A 96 6.22 -7.82 15.72
N ILE A 97 7.17 -6.97 16.13
CA ILE A 97 6.90 -5.73 16.87
C ILE A 97 6.66 -4.58 15.88
N ALA A 98 7.60 -4.31 14.98
CA ALA A 98 7.53 -3.20 14.03
C ALA A 98 8.14 -3.55 12.67
N SER A 99 7.42 -3.17 11.60
CA SER A 99 7.94 -3.21 10.24
C SER A 99 8.71 -1.94 9.88
N SER A 100 9.65 -2.05 8.95
CA SER A 100 10.32 -0.91 8.30
C SER A 100 9.35 0.19 7.83
N LYS A 101 8.17 -0.20 7.32
CA LYS A 101 7.12 0.72 6.84
C LYS A 101 6.41 1.43 7.99
N SER A 102 6.13 0.74 9.10
CA SER A 102 5.50 1.36 10.27
C SER A 102 6.46 2.32 10.99
N LEU A 103 7.76 2.01 11.06
CA LEU A 103 8.76 2.93 11.63
C LEU A 103 8.77 4.27 10.88
N LEU A 104 8.81 4.22 9.54
CA LEU A 104 8.80 5.43 8.73
C LEU A 104 7.48 6.22 8.86
N LYS A 105 6.34 5.52 8.95
CA LYS A 105 5.05 6.17 9.21
C LYS A 105 5.06 6.92 10.54
N TYR A 106 5.57 6.29 11.60
CA TYR A 106 5.68 6.89 12.92
C TYR A 106 6.57 8.13 12.93
N ILE A 107 7.75 8.06 12.29
CA ILE A 107 8.67 9.20 12.12
C ILE A 107 7.98 10.37 11.41
N ARG A 108 7.10 10.07 10.45
CA ARG A 108 6.27 11.06 9.74
C ARG A 108 5.06 11.55 10.55
N GLY A 109 4.99 11.24 11.84
CA GLY A 109 3.93 11.67 12.75
C GLY A 109 2.69 10.78 12.80
N ASN A 110 2.66 9.66 12.08
CA ASN A 110 1.52 8.75 12.13
C ASN A 110 1.58 7.88 13.40
N ARG A 111 0.73 8.22 14.38
CA ARG A 111 0.60 7.49 15.65
C ARG A 111 -0.39 6.31 15.59
N SER A 112 -1.05 6.06 14.45
CA SER A 112 -1.95 4.90 14.27
C SER A 112 -1.23 3.61 13.86
N VAL A 113 0.10 3.57 13.98
CA VAL A 113 0.91 2.38 13.73
C VAL A 113 0.70 1.33 14.83
N MET A 114 0.76 0.05 14.46
CA MET A 114 0.42 -1.06 15.36
C MET A 114 1.27 -1.12 16.64
N PHE A 115 2.52 -0.64 16.62
CA PHE A 115 3.37 -0.64 17.81
C PHE A 115 3.09 0.52 18.78
N CYS A 116 2.17 1.42 18.43
CA CYS A 116 1.59 2.42 19.33
C CYS A 116 0.25 1.97 19.93
N GLN A 117 -0.10 0.69 19.78
CA GLN A 117 -1.37 0.13 20.27
C GLN A 117 -1.18 -1.27 20.85
N GLY A 118 -2.07 -1.64 21.78
CA GLY A 118 -2.15 -2.97 22.36
C GLY A 118 -0.84 -3.44 23.02
N TRP A 119 -0.59 -4.75 22.98
CA TRP A 119 0.55 -5.37 23.68
C TRP A 119 1.92 -4.85 23.20
N ARG A 120 2.03 -4.45 21.92
CA ARG A 120 3.28 -3.90 21.36
C ARG A 120 3.63 -2.55 21.95
N TYR A 121 2.63 -1.73 22.22
CA TYR A 121 2.85 -0.45 22.89
C TYR A 121 3.29 -0.65 24.32
N HIS A 122 2.65 -1.57 25.04
CA HIS A 122 3.06 -1.90 26.41
C HIS A 122 4.52 -2.35 26.50
N LEU A 123 5.02 -3.01 25.45
CA LEU A 123 6.41 -3.44 25.34
C LEU A 123 7.41 -2.29 25.12
N LEU A 124 6.97 -1.19 24.49
CA LEU A 124 7.83 -0.11 23.98
C LEU A 124 7.55 1.26 24.62
N GLN A 125 6.58 1.36 25.53
CA GLN A 125 6.07 2.65 26.01
C GLN A 125 7.16 3.54 26.60
N GLU A 126 8.07 2.96 27.39
CA GLU A 126 9.19 3.66 28.03
C GLU A 126 10.15 4.21 26.97
N GLU A 127 10.48 3.38 25.97
CA GLU A 127 11.41 3.75 24.92
C GLU A 127 10.84 4.81 23.96
N LEU A 128 9.53 4.73 23.68
CA LEU A 128 8.85 5.70 22.83
C LEU A 128 8.66 7.05 23.53
N GLU A 129 8.60 7.07 24.87
CA GLU A 129 8.58 8.30 25.68
C GLU A 129 9.97 8.92 25.76
N ASN A 130 11.02 8.11 25.94
CA ASN A 130 12.41 8.56 26.00
C ASN A 130 12.97 9.04 24.65
N ALA A 131 12.32 8.69 23.53
CA ALA A 131 12.71 9.09 22.18
C ALA A 131 11.99 10.35 21.66
N LYS A 132 11.16 11.01 22.49
CA LYS A 132 10.56 12.33 22.18
C LYS A 132 11.57 13.45 22.42
#